data_AF-A0A1F7SH54-F1
#
_entry.id   AF-A0A1F7SH54-F1
#
_cell.length_a   1.000
_cell.length_b   1.000
_cell.length_c   1.000
_cell.angle_alpha   90.00
_cell.angle_beta   90.00
_cell.angle_gamma   90.00
#
_symmetry.space_group_name_H-M   'P 1'
#
loop_
_entity.id
_entity.type
_entity.pdbx_description
1 polymer ?
#
loop_
_entity_poly.entity_id
_entity_poly.type
_entity_poly.pdbx_seq_one_letter_code
_entity_poly.pdbx_strand_id
1 'polypeptide(L)'
;MKIFFSVISLMLFSLYASSSYGENFKIGVVDIQKIMLESKKGKQSLKELKEEFEEKRKKIESADKELEMLKKEILDKVSIWSNETKEKKEEDFNQKLKKYQRDREEFEEEMGEKNSQVNQRILSEIINIVEDVAKSENYTIILEKETLIYLSPSVDITGRVVEKYDRM
;
A
#
# COMPACT_ATOMS: atom_id res chain seq x y z
N MET A 1 -43.67 -56.50 23.80
CA MET A 1 -43.39 -55.87 22.48
C MET A 1 -43.67 -54.37 22.42
N LYS A 2 -44.84 -53.86 22.87
CA LYS A 2 -45.17 -52.42 22.76
C LYS A 2 -44.18 -51.47 23.45
N ILE A 3 -43.70 -51.83 24.65
CA ILE A 3 -42.73 -51.03 25.40
C ILE A 3 -41.37 -51.01 24.70
N PHE A 4 -40.93 -52.14 24.15
CA PHE A 4 -39.67 -52.26 23.42
C PHE A 4 -39.68 -51.45 22.12
N PHE A 5 -40.82 -51.44 21.41
CA PHE A 5 -41.02 -50.63 20.22
C PHE A 5 -41.06 -49.12 20.53
N SER A 6 -41.65 -48.76 21.67
CA SER A 6 -41.69 -47.36 22.15
C SER A 6 -40.30 -46.84 22.53
N VAL A 7 -39.46 -47.66 23.16
CA VAL A 7 -38.09 -47.29 23.54
C VAL A 7 -37.19 -47.12 22.31
N ILE A 8 -37.30 -48.01 21.32
CA ILE A 8 -36.57 -47.91 20.05
C ILE A 8 -37.00 -46.65 19.27
N SER A 9 -38.30 -46.35 19.26
CA SER A 9 -38.82 -45.12 18.63
C SER A 9 -38.31 -43.84 19.31
N LEU A 10 -38.19 -43.84 20.64
CA LEU A 10 -37.67 -42.69 21.40
C LEU A 10 -36.16 -42.49 21.16
N MET A 11 -35.42 -43.59 21.04
CA MET A 11 -33.97 -43.58 20.78
C MET A 11 -33.67 -43.12 19.34
N LEU A 12 -34.49 -43.52 18.36
CA LEU A 12 -34.39 -43.01 16.99
C LEU A 12 -34.73 -41.52 16.88
N PHE A 13 -35.69 -41.02 17.66
CA PHE A 13 -36.04 -39.59 17.67
C PHE A 13 -34.91 -38.70 18.25
N SER A 14 -34.10 -39.24 19.18
CA SER A 14 -32.96 -38.52 19.75
C SER A 14 -31.79 -38.30 18.78
N LEU A 15 -31.69 -39.10 17.71
CA LEU A 15 -30.67 -38.98 16.66
C LEU A 15 -30.98 -37.89 15.63
N TYR A 16 -32.21 -37.39 15.57
CA TYR A 16 -32.62 -36.31 14.65
C TYR A 16 -32.63 -34.92 15.29
N ALA A 17 -32.35 -34.80 16.59
CA ALA A 17 -32.45 -33.54 17.34
C ALA A 17 -31.18 -32.65 17.27
N SER A 18 -30.17 -33.02 16.48
CA SER A 18 -28.84 -32.40 16.53
C SER A 18 -28.42 -31.65 15.25
N SER A 19 -29.35 -31.33 14.35
CA SER A 19 -29.07 -30.42 13.24
C SER A 19 -29.48 -28.99 13.61
N SER A 20 -28.71 -28.40 14.52
CA SER A 20 -28.63 -26.95 14.62
C SER A 20 -28.03 -26.43 13.30
N TYR A 21 -28.88 -26.17 12.31
CA TYR A 21 -28.56 -25.31 11.16
C TYR A 21 -28.49 -23.86 11.66
N GLY A 22 -27.58 -23.59 12.60
CA GLY A 22 -27.01 -22.26 12.68
C GLY A 22 -26.21 -22.09 11.42
N GLU A 23 -26.56 -21.12 10.58
CA GLU A 23 -25.70 -20.67 9.50
C GLU A 23 -24.28 -20.53 10.09
N ASN A 24 -23.33 -21.33 9.60
CA ASN A 24 -21.98 -21.40 10.19
C ASN A 24 -21.34 -20.01 10.06
N PHE A 25 -21.49 -19.20 11.10
CA PHE A 25 -21.08 -17.80 11.11
C PHE A 25 -19.56 -17.75 11.17
N LYS A 26 -18.94 -17.68 9.99
CA LYS A 26 -17.49 -17.80 9.85
C LYS A 26 -16.88 -16.41 9.74
N ILE A 27 -16.09 -16.04 10.75
CA ILE A 27 -15.40 -14.75 10.83
C ILE A 27 -13.96 -14.95 10.38
N GLY A 28 -13.49 -14.08 9.48
CA GLY A 28 -12.09 -13.97 9.10
C GLY A 28 -11.52 -12.63 9.52
N VAL A 29 -10.19 -12.55 9.68
CA VAL A 29 -9.48 -11.31 9.94
C VAL A 29 -8.29 -11.20 9.01
N VAL A 30 -8.07 -10.00 8.49
CA VAL A 30 -6.93 -9.69 7.63
C VAL A 30 -6.15 -8.49 8.15
N ASP A 31 -4.85 -8.55 7.93
CA ASP A 31 -3.92 -7.45 8.15
C ASP A 31 -3.50 -6.90 6.77
N ILE A 32 -4.22 -5.89 6.28
CA ILE A 32 -4.02 -5.32 4.93
C ILE A 32 -2.61 -4.73 4.81
N GLN A 33 -2.16 -4.02 5.84
CA GLN A 33 -0.82 -3.45 5.87
C GLN A 33 0.25 -4.54 5.74
N LYS A 34 0.10 -5.65 6.49
CA LYS A 34 0.99 -6.79 6.37
C LYS A 34 0.93 -7.44 4.99
N ILE A 35 -0.25 -7.59 4.38
CA ILE A 35 -0.36 -8.15 3.01
C ILE A 35 0.40 -7.28 2.01
N MET A 36 0.21 -5.96 2.07
CA MET A 36 0.91 -5.00 1.21
C MET A 36 2.43 -5.06 1.40
N LEU A 37 2.90 -5.17 2.65
CA LEU A 37 4.33 -5.17 2.95
C LEU A 37 5.02 -6.52 2.74
N GLU A 38 4.32 -7.64 2.87
CA GLU A 38 4.91 -8.98 2.81
C GLU A 38 4.76 -9.67 1.45
N SER A 39 3.69 -9.39 0.71
CA SER A 39 3.45 -9.93 -0.63
C SER A 39 4.53 -9.52 -1.62
N LYS A 40 4.84 -10.40 -2.58
CA LYS A 40 5.76 -10.11 -3.68
C LYS A 40 5.23 -8.96 -4.53
N LYS A 41 3.93 -8.95 -4.86
CA LYS A 41 3.32 -7.89 -5.67
C LYS A 41 3.33 -6.53 -4.96
N GLY A 42 3.00 -6.51 -3.68
CA GLY A 42 3.05 -5.28 -2.87
C GLY A 42 4.48 -4.75 -2.76
N LYS A 43 5.45 -5.61 -2.42
CA LYS A 43 6.88 -5.25 -2.41
C LYS A 43 7.37 -4.75 -3.76
N GLN A 44 6.97 -5.38 -4.85
CA GLN A 44 7.36 -4.96 -6.20
C GLN A 44 6.81 -3.58 -6.52
N SER A 45 5.52 -3.33 -6.28
CA SER A 45 4.91 -2.02 -6.54
C SER A 45 5.55 -0.90 -5.71
N LEU A 46 5.86 -1.18 -4.43
CA LEU A 46 6.57 -0.23 -3.57
C LEU A 46 8.02 0.00 -4.03
N LYS A 47 8.69 -1.02 -4.56
CA LYS A 47 10.05 -0.91 -5.12
C LYS A 47 10.05 -0.05 -6.37
N GLU A 48 9.12 -0.27 -7.29
CA GLU A 48 8.96 0.52 -8.52
C GLU A 48 8.69 1.99 -8.20
N LEU A 49 7.78 2.26 -7.24
CA LEU A 49 7.51 3.61 -6.75
C LEU A 49 8.78 4.28 -6.20
N LYS A 50 9.55 3.55 -5.39
CA LYS A 50 10.80 4.06 -4.81
C LYS A 50 11.84 4.36 -5.90
N GLU A 51 11.99 3.50 -6.89
CA GLU A 51 12.94 3.70 -8.00
C GLU A 51 12.59 4.96 -8.81
N GLU A 52 11.31 5.17 -9.12
CA GLU A 52 10.82 6.37 -9.81
C GLU A 52 11.11 7.64 -9.00
N PHE A 53 10.88 7.60 -7.68
CA PHE A 53 11.18 8.72 -6.78
C PHE A 53 12.68 9.01 -6.69
N GLU A 54 13.52 7.99 -6.61
CA GLU A 54 14.98 8.15 -6.57
C GLU A 54 15.52 8.74 -7.87
N GLU A 55 14.97 8.39 -9.04
CA GLU A 55 15.39 8.98 -10.31
C GLU A 55 15.09 10.48 -10.36
N LYS A 56 13.88 10.88 -9.95
CA LYS A 56 13.48 12.29 -9.93
C LYS A 56 14.21 13.09 -8.86
N ARG A 57 14.41 12.51 -7.68
CA ARG A 57 15.22 13.10 -6.60
C ARG A 57 16.62 13.46 -7.09
N LYS A 58 17.28 12.57 -7.83
CA LYS A 58 18.61 12.83 -8.40
C LYS A 58 18.61 14.02 -9.37
N LYS A 59 17.53 14.24 -10.13
CA LYS A 59 17.41 15.41 -11.02
C LYS A 59 17.34 16.71 -10.22
N ILE A 60 16.55 16.75 -9.15
CA ILE A 60 16.45 17.91 -8.25
C ILE A 60 17.79 18.16 -7.54
N GLU A 61 18.45 17.13 -7.02
CA GLU A 61 19.77 17.24 -6.38
C GLU A 61 20.86 17.71 -7.35
N SER A 62 20.78 17.32 -8.63
CA SER A 62 21.71 17.81 -9.65
C SER A 62 21.50 19.30 -9.95
N ALA A 63 20.25 19.76 -10.03
CA ALA A 63 19.92 21.17 -10.25
C ALA A 63 20.34 22.05 -9.06
N ASP A 64 20.18 21.54 -7.84
CA ASP A 64 20.66 22.21 -6.62
C ASP A 64 22.18 22.41 -6.64
N LYS A 65 22.94 21.35 -6.94
CA LYS A 65 24.40 21.43 -7.10
C LYS A 65 24.83 22.40 -8.20
N GLU A 66 24.10 22.44 -9.31
CA GLU A 66 24.39 23.40 -10.38
C GLU A 66 24.21 24.85 -9.91
N LEU A 67 23.15 25.12 -9.14
CA LEU A 67 22.91 26.43 -8.54
C LEU A 67 23.99 26.81 -7.53
N GLU A 68 24.42 25.87 -6.68
CA GLU A 68 25.51 26.10 -5.73
C GLU A 68 26.82 26.46 -6.44
N MET A 69 27.16 25.71 -7.50
CA MET A 69 28.36 25.96 -8.31
C MET A 69 28.29 27.32 -9.02
N LEU A 70 27.15 27.66 -9.61
CA LEU A 70 26.96 28.95 -10.30
C LEU A 70 27.02 30.12 -9.32
N LYS A 71 26.37 29.99 -8.16
CA LYS A 71 26.44 30.99 -7.08
C LYS A 71 27.88 31.22 -6.63
N LYS A 72 28.64 30.14 -6.43
CA LYS A 72 30.05 30.21 -6.06
C LYS A 72 30.88 30.89 -7.16
N GLU A 73 30.67 30.53 -8.43
CA GLU A 73 31.36 31.17 -9.55
C GLU A 73 31.11 32.68 -9.59
N ILE A 74 29.86 33.10 -9.38
CA ILE A 74 29.48 34.51 -9.32
C ILE A 74 30.26 35.20 -8.19
N LEU A 75 30.21 34.67 -6.97
CA LEU A 75 30.90 35.26 -5.82
C LEU A 75 32.42 35.36 -6.03
N ASP A 76 33.04 34.34 -6.61
CA ASP A 76 34.49 34.28 -6.80
C ASP A 76 34.98 35.22 -7.92
N LYS A 77 34.19 35.42 -8.98
CA LYS A 77 34.63 36.11 -10.20
C LYS A 77 33.96 37.46 -10.46
N VAL A 78 32.94 37.86 -9.69
CA VAL A 78 32.20 39.12 -9.91
C VAL A 78 33.12 40.35 -9.94
N SER A 79 34.22 40.37 -9.18
CA SER A 79 35.14 41.52 -9.13
C SER A 79 35.90 41.76 -10.45
N ILE A 80 36.08 40.74 -11.28
CA ILE A 80 36.84 40.79 -12.54
C ILE A 80 35.96 40.76 -13.79
N TRP A 81 34.64 40.61 -13.65
CA TRP A 81 33.70 40.58 -14.76
C TRP A 81 33.27 41.98 -15.24
N SER A 82 33.01 42.10 -16.54
CA SER A 82 32.30 43.25 -17.11
C SER A 82 30.86 43.30 -16.59
N ASN A 83 30.22 44.48 -16.64
CA ASN A 83 28.83 44.64 -16.21
C ASN A 83 27.88 43.72 -17.01
N GLU A 84 28.09 43.60 -18.33
CA GLU A 84 27.33 42.68 -19.19
C GLU A 84 27.48 41.21 -18.75
N THR A 85 28.70 40.79 -18.40
CA THR A 85 28.94 39.41 -17.93
C THR A 85 28.26 39.14 -16.59
N LYS A 86 28.27 40.12 -15.68
CA LYS A 86 27.57 40.03 -14.38
C LYS A 86 26.08 39.86 -14.59
N GLU A 87 25.47 40.75 -15.36
CA GLU A 87 24.03 40.74 -15.65
C GLU A 87 23.59 39.41 -16.26
N LYS A 88 24.34 38.91 -17.25
CA LYS A 88 24.07 37.60 -17.87
C LYS A 88 24.16 36.43 -16.88
N LYS A 89 25.13 36.44 -15.96
CA LYS A 89 25.31 35.38 -14.96
C LYS A 89 24.24 35.44 -13.86
N GLU A 90 23.85 36.63 -13.44
CA GLU A 90 22.74 36.84 -12.51
C GLU A 90 21.41 36.42 -13.14
N GLU A 91 21.19 36.72 -14.43
CA GLU A 91 20.01 36.27 -15.16
C GLU A 91 19.97 34.74 -15.27
N ASP A 92 21.07 34.08 -15.66
CA ASP A 92 21.15 32.61 -15.71
C ASP A 92 20.87 31.98 -14.34
N PHE A 93 21.44 32.55 -13.27
CA PHE A 93 21.19 32.08 -11.91
C PHE A 93 19.71 32.21 -11.52
N ASN A 94 19.10 33.37 -11.78
CA ASN A 94 17.69 33.61 -11.46
C ASN A 94 16.75 32.70 -12.25
N GLN A 95 17.04 32.47 -13.54
CA GLN A 95 16.27 31.56 -14.39
C GLN A 95 16.36 30.12 -13.87
N LYS A 96 17.57 29.64 -13.53
CA LYS A 96 17.77 28.30 -12.97
C LYS A 96 17.14 28.14 -11.59
N LEU A 97 17.22 29.17 -10.74
CA LEU A 97 16.64 29.15 -9.40
C LEU A 97 15.11 29.03 -9.48
N LYS A 98 14.47 29.81 -10.35
CA LYS A 98 13.03 29.74 -10.57
C LYS A 98 12.60 28.38 -11.10
N LYS A 99 13.37 27.82 -12.05
CA LYS A 99 13.12 26.46 -12.57
C LYS A 99 13.24 25.42 -11.47
N TYR A 100 14.32 25.45 -10.70
CA TYR A 100 14.54 24.53 -9.57
C TYR A 100 13.40 24.57 -8.56
N GLN A 101 12.95 25.77 -8.16
CA GLN A 101 11.84 25.93 -7.22
C GLN A 101 10.56 25.30 -7.73
N ARG A 102 10.21 25.56 -9.00
CA ARG A 102 9.02 24.96 -9.64
C ARG A 102 9.15 23.44 -9.75
N ASP A 103 10.26 22.94 -10.26
CA ASP A 103 10.47 21.51 -10.45
C ASP A 103 10.47 20.77 -9.09
N ARG A 104 10.93 21.41 -8.02
CA ARG A 104 10.88 20.86 -6.65
C ARG A 104 9.45 20.80 -6.12
N GLU A 105 8.64 21.83 -6.32
CA GLU A 105 7.23 21.85 -5.92
C GLU A 105 6.43 20.79 -6.68
N GLU A 106 6.61 20.71 -8.01
CA GLU A 106 5.99 19.70 -8.87
C GLU A 106 6.38 18.28 -8.43
N PHE A 107 7.65 18.07 -8.08
CA PHE A 107 8.12 16.79 -7.56
C PHE A 107 7.46 16.40 -6.22
N GLU A 108 7.29 17.35 -5.29
CA GLU A 108 6.65 17.10 -4.00
C GLU A 108 5.16 16.75 -4.15
N GLU A 109 4.46 17.46 -5.04
CA GLU A 109 3.05 17.18 -5.38
C GLU A 109 2.90 15.80 -6.04
N GLU A 110 3.68 15.55 -7.10
CA GLU A 110 3.61 14.31 -7.86
C GLU A 110 3.98 13.09 -7.00
N MET A 111 4.94 13.22 -6.09
CA MET A 111 5.26 12.17 -5.12
C MET A 111 4.05 11.83 -4.23
N GLY A 112 3.36 12.84 -3.71
CA GLY A 112 2.18 12.64 -2.87
C GLY A 112 1.05 11.93 -3.63
N GLU A 113 0.75 12.43 -4.84
CA GLU A 113 -0.27 11.85 -5.71
C GLU A 113 0.06 10.40 -6.09
N LYS A 114 1.28 10.16 -6.56
CA LYS A 114 1.69 8.83 -7.03
C LYS A 114 1.72 7.82 -5.89
N ASN A 115 2.18 8.22 -4.70
CA ASN A 115 2.13 7.36 -3.51
C ASN A 115 0.68 7.01 -3.14
N SER A 116 -0.23 7.99 -3.18
CA SER A 116 -1.66 7.74 -2.95
C SER A 116 -2.26 6.78 -3.98
N GLN A 117 -2.00 7.01 -5.27
CA GLN A 117 -2.49 6.16 -6.36
C GLN A 117 -1.98 4.71 -6.26
N VAL A 118 -0.69 4.51 -5.98
CA VAL A 118 -0.12 3.16 -5.82
C VAL A 118 -0.75 2.45 -4.62
N ASN A 119 -0.89 3.14 -3.48
CA ASN A 119 -1.52 2.55 -2.29
C ASN A 119 -2.99 2.20 -2.54
N GLN A 120 -3.76 3.08 -3.17
CA GLN A 120 -5.17 2.81 -3.52
C GLN A 120 -5.31 1.63 -4.49
N ARG A 121 -4.42 1.51 -5.47
CA ARG A 121 -4.38 0.39 -6.41
C ARG A 121 -4.12 -0.93 -5.67
N ILE A 122 -3.05 -0.99 -4.86
CA ILE A 122 -2.72 -2.19 -4.08
C ILE A 122 -3.87 -2.56 -3.13
N LEU A 123 -4.45 -1.58 -2.43
CA LEU A 123 -5.59 -1.79 -1.55
C LEU A 123 -6.77 -2.41 -2.30
N SER A 124 -7.10 -1.87 -3.48
CA SER A 124 -8.20 -2.38 -4.32
C SER A 124 -7.95 -3.82 -4.77
N GLU A 125 -6.71 -4.13 -5.19
CA GLU A 125 -6.31 -5.49 -5.54
C GLU A 125 -6.46 -6.45 -4.36
N ILE A 126 -6.01 -6.05 -3.16
CA ILE A 126 -6.15 -6.85 -1.93
C ILE A 126 -7.62 -7.07 -1.58
N ILE A 127 -8.46 -6.03 -1.63
CA ILE A 127 -9.90 -6.14 -1.33
C ILE A 127 -10.57 -7.17 -2.24
N ASN A 128 -10.28 -7.14 -3.55
CA ASN A 128 -10.83 -8.11 -4.49
C ASN A 128 -10.42 -9.56 -4.12
N ILE A 129 -9.16 -9.76 -3.73
CA ILE A 129 -8.66 -11.08 -3.32
C ILE A 129 -9.30 -11.53 -2.02
N VAL A 130 -9.46 -10.63 -1.05
CA VAL A 130 -10.15 -10.89 0.21
C VAL A 130 -11.59 -11.30 -0.06
N GLU A 131 -12.30 -10.63 -0.97
CA GLU A 131 -13.66 -10.99 -1.38
C GLU A 131 -13.72 -12.37 -2.03
N ASP A 132 -12.77 -12.70 -2.90
CA ASP A 132 -12.70 -14.04 -3.52
C ASP A 132 -12.42 -15.13 -2.48
N VAL A 133 -11.53 -14.88 -1.51
CA VAL A 133 -11.29 -15.81 -0.39
C VAL A 133 -12.55 -15.93 0.46
N ALA A 134 -13.22 -14.82 0.76
CA ALA A 134 -14.46 -14.78 1.53
C ALA A 134 -15.50 -15.71 0.93
N LYS A 135 -15.78 -15.56 -0.36
CA LYS A 135 -16.77 -16.35 -1.11
C LYS A 135 -16.36 -17.82 -1.22
N SER A 136 -15.11 -18.10 -1.60
CA SER A 136 -14.65 -19.48 -1.82
C SER A 136 -14.62 -20.33 -0.54
N GLU A 137 -14.39 -19.70 0.61
CA GLU A 137 -14.30 -20.37 1.91
C GLU A 137 -15.53 -20.16 2.81
N ASN A 138 -16.60 -19.55 2.28
CA ASN A 138 -17.86 -19.25 2.96
C ASN A 138 -17.68 -18.44 4.27
N TYR A 139 -16.92 -17.36 4.24
CA TYR A 139 -16.89 -16.39 5.33
C TYR A 139 -18.15 -15.53 5.33
N THR A 140 -18.72 -15.31 6.51
CA THR A 140 -19.85 -14.39 6.71
C THR A 140 -19.37 -12.95 6.82
N ILE A 141 -18.20 -12.73 7.43
CA ILE A 141 -17.59 -11.41 7.58
C ILE A 141 -16.07 -11.54 7.63
N ILE A 142 -15.38 -10.57 7.06
CA ILE A 142 -13.94 -10.37 7.23
C ILE A 142 -13.71 -9.00 7.83
N LEU A 143 -12.93 -8.94 8.90
CA LEU A 143 -12.59 -7.71 9.62
C LEU A 143 -11.14 -7.33 9.37
N GLU A 144 -10.87 -6.03 9.32
CA GLU A 144 -9.51 -5.53 9.35
C GLU A 144 -8.97 -5.51 10.78
N LYS A 145 -7.75 -6.03 10.94
CA LYS A 145 -7.09 -6.22 12.23
C LYS A 145 -6.85 -4.93 13.01
N GLU A 146 -6.69 -3.78 12.35
CA GLU A 146 -6.38 -2.50 13.00
C GLU A 146 -7.42 -2.09 14.06
N THR A 147 -8.65 -2.61 13.94
CA THR A 147 -9.77 -2.31 14.84
C THR A 147 -9.91 -3.26 16.04
N LEU A 148 -9.04 -4.29 16.16
CA LEU A 148 -9.23 -5.40 17.11
C LEU A 148 -8.24 -5.37 18.28
N ILE A 149 -8.75 -5.50 19.51
CA ILE A 149 -7.93 -5.56 20.74
C ILE A 149 -7.26 -6.93 20.90
N TYR A 150 -7.94 -8.01 20.49
CA TYR A 150 -7.45 -9.38 20.56
C TYR A 150 -7.88 -10.15 19.33
N LEU A 151 -6.99 -11.00 18.83
CA LEU A 151 -7.21 -11.84 17.67
C LEU A 151 -6.70 -13.25 17.97
N SER A 152 -7.57 -14.25 17.83
CA SER A 152 -7.10 -15.64 17.79
C SER A 152 -6.42 -15.91 16.45
N PRO A 153 -5.23 -16.54 16.41
CA PRO A 153 -4.57 -16.91 15.16
C PRO A 153 -5.44 -17.80 14.24
N SER A 154 -6.42 -18.50 14.80
CA SER A 154 -7.32 -19.40 14.05
C SER A 154 -8.24 -18.69 13.05
N VAL A 155 -8.55 -17.42 13.28
CA VAL A 155 -9.40 -16.61 12.39
C VAL A 155 -8.58 -15.66 11.49
N ASP A 156 -7.26 -15.59 11.69
CA ASP A 156 -6.37 -14.81 10.83
C ASP A 156 -6.17 -15.52 9.49
N ILE A 157 -6.57 -14.85 8.42
CA ILE A 157 -6.49 -15.37 7.05
C ILE A 157 -5.42 -14.65 6.22
N THR A 158 -4.68 -13.71 6.82
CA THR A 158 -3.70 -12.83 6.16
C THR A 158 -2.73 -13.62 5.29
N GLY A 159 -2.16 -14.71 5.81
CA GLY A 159 -1.23 -15.56 5.06
C GLY A 159 -1.84 -16.18 3.80
N ARG A 160 -3.11 -16.61 3.87
CA ARG A 160 -3.83 -17.15 2.69
C ARG A 160 -4.04 -16.07 1.64
N VAL A 161 -4.36 -14.85 2.05
CA VAL A 161 -4.54 -13.71 1.14
C VAL A 161 -3.20 -13.32 0.49
N VAL A 162 -2.10 -13.30 1.24
CA VAL A 162 -0.74 -13.08 0.69
C VAL A 162 -0.42 -14.12 -0.38
N GLU A 163 -0.63 -15.40 -0.08
CA GLU A 163 -0.36 -16.48 -1.05
C GLU A 163 -1.20 -16.35 -2.31
N LYS A 164 -2.47 -15.95 -2.19
CA LYS A 164 -3.35 -15.77 -3.34
C LYS A 164 -2.96 -14.54 -4.16
N TYR A 165 -2.59 -13.44 -3.50
CA TYR A 165 -2.12 -12.23 -4.18
C TYR A 165 -0.86 -12.48 -5.00
N ASP A 166 0.08 -13.25 -4.44
CA ASP A 166 1.34 -13.60 -5.11
C ASP A 166 1.18 -14.56 -6.30
N ARG A 167 0.03 -15.23 -6.45
CA ARG A 167 -0.26 -16.17 -7.54
C ARG A 167 -1.00 -15.55 -8.72
N MET A 168 -1.57 -14.36 -8.55
CA MET A 168 -2.09 -13.56 -9.66
C MET A 168 -0.96 -13.01 -10.52
#